data_AF-A0A8C9BIK9-F1
#
_entry.id   AF-A0A8C9BIK9-F1
#
_cell.length_a   1.000
_cell.length_b   1.000
_cell.length_c   1.000
_cell.angle_alpha   90.00
_cell.angle_beta   90.00
_cell.angle_gamma   90.00
#
_symmetry.space_group_name_H-M   'P 1'
#
loop_
_entity.id
_entity.type
_entity.pdbx_description
1 polymer ?
#
loop_
_entity_poly.entity_id
_entity_poly.type
_entity_poly.pdbx_seq_one_letter_code
_entity_poly.pdbx_strand_id
1 'polypeptide(L)'
;MGLRDLPPLLLLLVDCWASVSAQAGDTPVVTTEALNSTMPAPTTFRPAVSPRPHETPRAPRPSSDPRPTPVTDVAALCVCDLSPALCDVNCCCDPDCSSVDFTVFSACSIPVVMGDSQFCSQKAAIYSLNFTADPPQRVFKLVDQINPSIFCIHITNCDCSV
;
A
#
# COMPACT_ATOMS: atom_id res chain seq x y z
N MET A 1 -11.12 49.79 25.21
CA MET A 1 -11.09 49.63 23.73
C MET A 1 -9.68 49.94 23.27
N GLY A 2 -8.83 48.92 23.21
CA GLY A 2 -7.46 49.02 22.75
C GLY A 2 -7.28 48.11 21.54
N LEU A 3 -7.01 48.71 20.39
CA LEU A 3 -6.76 48.04 19.12
C LEU A 3 -5.26 48.13 18.87
N ARG A 4 -4.49 47.07 19.17
CA ARG A 4 -3.08 46.94 18.74
C ARG A 4 -2.66 45.47 18.62
N ASP A 5 -1.92 45.23 17.53
CA ASP A 5 -0.96 44.15 17.28
C ASP A 5 -1.47 42.80 16.73
N LEU A 6 -1.74 42.80 15.42
CA LEU A 6 -1.67 41.62 14.55
C LEU A 6 -0.20 41.39 14.11
N PRO A 7 0.36 40.17 14.21
CA PRO A 7 1.74 39.87 13.89
C PRO A 7 2.00 39.78 12.36
N PRO A 8 3.19 40.18 11.87
CA PRO A 8 3.53 40.26 10.43
C PRO A 8 3.91 38.91 9.79
N LEU A 9 3.39 37.79 10.28
CA LEU A 9 3.86 36.44 9.93
C LEU A 9 3.10 35.78 8.76
N LEU A 10 2.27 36.54 8.03
CA LEU A 10 1.33 36.01 7.02
C LEU A 10 1.64 36.43 5.58
N LEU A 11 2.89 36.82 5.28
CA LEU A 11 3.29 37.31 3.95
C LEU A 11 4.49 36.57 3.30
N LEU A 12 4.82 35.36 3.72
CA LEU A 12 5.88 34.55 3.07
C LEU A 12 5.42 33.12 2.82
N LEU A 13 4.67 32.91 1.74
CA LEU A 13 4.58 31.64 1.00
C LEU A 13 4.19 31.95 -0.44
N VAL A 14 5.08 32.68 -1.11
CA VAL A 14 5.17 32.74 -2.57
C VAL A 14 6.53 32.11 -2.89
N ASP A 15 6.52 30.93 -3.52
CA ASP A 15 7.27 30.64 -4.75
C ASP A 15 7.44 29.14 -5.01
N CYS A 16 6.75 28.71 -6.07
CA CYS A 16 7.21 27.82 -7.14
C CYS A 16 8.58 27.14 -6.91
N TRP A 17 8.59 25.91 -6.39
CA TRP A 17 9.82 25.12 -6.32
C TRP A 17 10.10 24.49 -7.69
N ALA A 18 10.81 25.24 -8.52
CA ALA A 18 11.55 24.70 -9.65
C ALA A 18 13.05 24.71 -9.32
N SER A 19 13.68 23.55 -9.46
CA SER A 19 15.05 23.33 -9.97
C SER A 19 15.90 22.40 -9.11
N VAL A 20 16.07 21.19 -9.65
CA VAL A 20 17.35 20.53 -9.93
C VAL A 20 18.59 21.24 -9.36
N SER A 21 19.38 20.49 -8.61
CA SER A 21 20.83 20.68 -8.56
C SER A 21 21.51 19.32 -8.70
N ALA A 22 22.24 19.20 -9.80
CA ALA A 22 23.20 18.15 -10.05
C ALA A 22 24.35 18.26 -9.04
N GLN A 23 24.91 17.12 -8.62
CA GLN A 23 26.25 17.11 -8.04
C GLN A 23 27.08 16.03 -8.73
N ALA A 24 28.08 16.53 -9.43
CA ALA A 24 29.14 15.79 -10.08
C ALA A 24 30.25 15.46 -9.07
N GLY A 25 30.91 14.34 -9.31
CA GLY A 25 32.33 14.13 -8.99
C GLY A 25 32.62 13.57 -7.59
N ASP A 26 33.05 12.32 -7.54
CA ASP A 26 34.42 12.05 -7.11
C ASP A 26 34.92 10.70 -7.63
N THR A 27 36.01 10.79 -8.40
CA THR A 27 36.83 9.68 -8.89
C THR A 27 37.96 9.47 -7.89
N PRO A 28 38.29 8.24 -7.47
CA PRO A 28 39.63 7.93 -7.03
C PRO A 28 40.40 7.26 -8.18
N VAL A 29 41.57 7.82 -8.43
CA VAL A 29 42.54 7.45 -9.45
C VAL A 29 43.60 6.53 -8.83
N VAL A 30 44.01 5.52 -9.62
CA VAL A 30 45.27 4.74 -9.62
C VAL A 30 45.45 3.63 -8.57
N THR A 31 45.55 2.38 -9.06
CA THR A 31 46.84 1.67 -9.09
C THR A 31 46.87 0.58 -10.17
N THR A 32 47.93 0.64 -10.98
CA THR A 32 48.36 -0.35 -11.98
C THR A 32 48.86 -1.62 -11.30
N GLU A 33 48.35 -2.78 -11.69
CA GLU A 33 49.08 -4.04 -11.58
C GLU A 33 48.97 -4.86 -12.86
N ALA A 34 50.08 -5.55 -13.15
CA ALA A 34 50.51 -6.01 -14.45
C ALA A 34 49.67 -7.19 -15.01
N LEU A 35 49.44 -7.14 -16.32
CA LEU A 35 48.90 -8.26 -17.09
C LEU A 35 49.94 -9.39 -17.12
N ASN A 36 49.72 -10.45 -16.32
CA ASN A 36 50.45 -11.69 -16.48
C ASN A 36 49.75 -12.61 -17.48
N SER A 37 50.56 -13.11 -18.41
CA SER A 37 50.19 -13.89 -19.58
C SER A 37 49.84 -15.34 -19.24
N THR A 38 48.87 -15.93 -19.93
CA THR A 38 48.87 -17.36 -20.28
C THR A 38 48.09 -17.57 -21.56
N MET A 39 48.77 -18.02 -22.61
CA MET A 39 48.21 -18.39 -23.91
C MET A 39 47.56 -19.77 -23.81
N PRO A 40 46.27 -19.95 -24.17
CA PRO A 40 45.69 -21.28 -24.34
C PRO A 40 46.10 -21.87 -25.70
N ALA A 41 46.47 -23.14 -25.70
CA ALA A 41 46.86 -23.92 -26.86
C ALA A 41 45.75 -23.97 -27.95
N PRO A 42 46.12 -24.16 -29.24
CA PRO A 42 45.14 -24.27 -30.31
C PRO A 42 44.35 -25.58 -30.16
N THR A 43 43.07 -25.48 -29.78
CA THR A 43 42.17 -26.62 -29.72
C THR A 43 41.53 -26.82 -31.09
N THR A 44 41.70 -28.02 -31.63
CA THR A 44 41.15 -28.53 -32.90
C THR A 44 39.67 -28.18 -33.08
N PHE A 45 39.33 -27.56 -34.22
CA PHE A 45 37.95 -27.28 -34.61
C PHE A 45 37.18 -28.59 -34.81
N ARG A 46 36.15 -28.79 -33.97
CA ARG A 46 35.16 -29.86 -34.12
C ARG A 46 34.06 -29.39 -35.08
N PRO A 47 33.49 -30.24 -35.96
CA PRO A 47 32.43 -29.81 -36.88
C PRO A 47 31.20 -29.31 -36.11
N ALA A 48 30.70 -28.15 -36.52
CA ALA A 48 29.49 -27.55 -35.97
C ALA A 48 28.29 -28.47 -36.19
N VAL A 49 27.63 -28.87 -35.11
CA VAL A 49 26.34 -29.55 -35.16
C VAL A 49 25.28 -28.50 -35.51
N SER A 50 24.50 -28.81 -36.54
CA SER A 50 23.39 -27.99 -37.05
C SER A 50 22.39 -27.62 -35.91
N PRO A 51 21.90 -26.38 -35.84
CA PRO A 51 20.92 -25.99 -34.82
C PRO A 51 19.60 -26.72 -35.05
N ARG A 52 19.06 -27.38 -34.02
CA ARG A 52 17.66 -27.81 -34.03
C ARG A 52 16.76 -26.56 -34.03
N PRO A 53 15.57 -26.60 -34.65
CA PRO A 53 14.60 -25.54 -34.51
C PRO A 53 14.27 -25.34 -33.03
N HIS A 54 14.42 -24.13 -32.52
CA HIS A 54 13.94 -23.75 -31.20
C HIS A 54 12.40 -23.85 -31.20
N GLU A 55 11.85 -24.78 -30.43
CA GLU A 55 10.42 -24.77 -30.12
C GLU A 55 10.10 -23.47 -29.37
N THR A 56 9.19 -22.69 -29.93
CA THR A 56 8.65 -21.49 -29.32
C THR A 56 8.01 -21.84 -27.98
N PRO A 57 8.35 -21.15 -26.87
CA PRO A 57 7.67 -21.34 -25.59
C PRO A 57 6.17 -21.12 -25.76
N ARG A 58 5.38 -22.16 -25.49
CA ARG A 58 3.93 -22.06 -25.55
C ARG A 58 3.47 -21.10 -24.45
N ALA A 59 2.76 -20.05 -24.84
CA ALA A 59 2.19 -19.08 -23.91
C ALA A 59 1.36 -19.80 -22.83
N PRO A 60 1.49 -19.42 -21.55
CA PRO A 60 0.64 -19.94 -20.49
C PRO A 60 -0.83 -19.72 -20.87
N ARG A 61 -1.62 -20.80 -20.84
CA ARG A 61 -3.06 -20.68 -21.06
C ARG A 61 -3.65 -19.81 -19.94
N PRO A 62 -4.50 -18.82 -20.25
CA PRO A 62 -5.21 -18.08 -19.21
C PRO A 62 -6.08 -19.06 -18.43
N SER A 63 -5.81 -19.20 -17.13
CA SER A 63 -6.67 -19.96 -16.22
C SER A 63 -8.06 -19.36 -16.28
N SER A 64 -9.04 -20.18 -16.65
CA SER A 64 -10.44 -19.78 -16.83
C SER A 64 -11.22 -19.81 -15.51
N ASP A 65 -10.53 -19.89 -14.38
CA ASP A 65 -11.20 -19.84 -13.09
C ASP A 65 -11.85 -18.46 -12.93
N PRO A 66 -13.15 -18.40 -12.58
CA PRO A 66 -13.82 -17.16 -12.26
C PRO A 66 -13.00 -16.42 -11.22
N ARG A 67 -12.50 -15.24 -11.59
CA ARG A 67 -11.85 -14.36 -10.64
C ARG A 67 -12.85 -14.13 -9.49
N PRO A 68 -12.46 -14.34 -8.22
CA PRO A 68 -13.33 -14.04 -7.10
C PRO A 68 -13.84 -12.62 -7.27
N THR A 69 -15.17 -12.46 -7.23
CA THR A 69 -15.77 -11.12 -7.23
C THR A 69 -15.14 -10.35 -6.07
N PRO A 70 -14.55 -9.18 -6.31
CA PRO A 70 -13.99 -8.38 -5.24
C PRO A 70 -15.04 -8.20 -4.16
N VAL A 71 -14.65 -8.37 -2.89
CA VAL A 71 -15.56 -8.07 -1.79
C VAL A 71 -15.91 -6.59 -1.91
N THR A 72 -17.14 -6.29 -2.34
CA THR A 72 -17.57 -4.93 -2.61
C THR A 72 -17.90 -4.17 -1.34
N ASP A 73 -18.13 -4.88 -0.23
CA ASP A 73 -18.42 -4.30 1.08
C ASP A 73 -17.38 -4.73 2.12
N VAL A 74 -16.43 -3.85 2.41
CA VAL A 74 -15.40 -4.07 3.44
C VAL A 74 -16.02 -4.14 4.84
N ALA A 75 -17.17 -3.51 5.07
CA ALA A 75 -17.84 -3.55 6.38
C ALA A 75 -18.39 -4.95 6.71
N ALA A 76 -18.64 -5.78 5.69
CA ALA A 76 -19.09 -7.16 5.87
C ALA A 76 -17.97 -8.14 6.26
N LEU A 77 -16.70 -7.72 6.25
CA LEU A 77 -15.55 -8.55 6.57
C LEU A 77 -15.24 -8.58 8.08
N CYS A 78 -16.25 -8.84 8.92
CA CYS A 78 -16.07 -8.84 10.36
C CYS A 78 -15.45 -10.17 10.84
N VAL A 79 -14.14 -10.15 11.11
CA VAL A 79 -13.40 -11.37 11.52
C VAL A 79 -13.64 -11.77 12.98
N CYS A 80 -14.26 -10.92 13.78
CA CYS A 80 -14.58 -11.20 15.18
C CYS A 80 -16.05 -11.56 15.43
N ASP A 81 -16.88 -11.56 14.39
CA ASP A 81 -18.24 -12.10 14.39
C ASP A 81 -18.15 -13.62 14.17
N LEU A 82 -18.06 -14.35 15.28
CA LEU A 82 -17.89 -15.79 15.38
C LEU A 82 -19.20 -16.50 15.73
N SER A 83 -20.12 -15.80 16.39
CA SER A 83 -21.35 -16.32 16.96
C SER A 83 -22.56 -15.90 16.13
N PRO A 84 -23.16 -16.80 15.33
CA PRO A 84 -24.28 -16.41 14.47
C PRO A 84 -25.46 -15.84 15.27
N ALA A 85 -25.92 -14.64 14.90
CA ALA A 85 -27.06 -13.95 15.52
C ALA A 85 -26.85 -13.60 17.01
N LEU A 86 -25.60 -13.53 17.47
CA LEU A 86 -25.25 -13.28 18.87
C LEU A 86 -24.08 -12.32 18.94
N CYS A 87 -24.20 -11.31 19.79
CA CYS A 87 -23.14 -10.33 19.98
C CYS A 87 -21.87 -10.96 20.58
N ASP A 88 -20.75 -10.84 19.86
CA ASP A 88 -19.41 -11.16 20.33
C ASP A 88 -18.79 -9.98 21.07
N VAL A 89 -18.43 -10.21 22.32
CA VAL A 89 -17.92 -9.15 23.22
C VAL A 89 -16.67 -8.48 22.66
N ASN A 90 -16.61 -7.15 22.75
CA ASN A 90 -15.54 -6.32 22.17
C ASN A 90 -15.44 -6.38 20.62
N CYS A 91 -16.38 -7.01 19.91
CA CYS A 91 -16.43 -7.02 18.45
C CYS A 91 -17.24 -5.85 17.91
N CYS A 92 -16.56 -4.76 17.56
CA CYS A 92 -17.24 -3.53 17.15
C CYS A 92 -17.86 -3.59 15.74
N CYS A 93 -17.41 -4.49 14.87
CA CYS A 93 -17.98 -4.70 13.54
C CYS A 93 -19.18 -5.67 13.53
N ASP A 94 -19.46 -6.32 14.66
CA ASP A 94 -20.53 -7.30 14.78
C ASP A 94 -21.91 -6.62 14.60
N PRO A 95 -22.71 -7.04 13.61
CA PRO A 95 -24.02 -6.45 13.36
C PRO A 95 -25.06 -6.75 14.44
N ASP A 96 -24.87 -7.81 15.22
CA ASP A 96 -25.81 -8.31 16.24
C ASP A 96 -25.65 -7.58 17.58
N CYS A 97 -24.54 -6.85 17.79
CA CYS A 97 -24.32 -6.03 18.98
C CYS A 97 -25.12 -4.72 18.96
N SER A 98 -25.78 -4.43 20.08
CA SER A 98 -26.58 -3.22 20.32
C SER A 98 -25.92 -2.26 21.33
N SER A 99 -26.55 -1.11 21.56
CA SER A 99 -26.09 -0.14 22.57
C SER A 99 -26.09 -0.68 24.00
N VAL A 100 -26.92 -1.71 24.29
CA VAL A 100 -26.91 -2.39 25.58
C VAL A 100 -25.65 -3.23 25.72
N ASP A 101 -25.27 -3.95 24.67
CA ASP A 101 -24.09 -4.81 24.67
C ASP A 101 -22.80 -3.99 24.73
N PHE A 102 -22.77 -2.82 24.09
CA PHE A 102 -21.62 -1.91 24.16
C PHE A 102 -21.29 -1.42 25.58
N THR A 103 -22.22 -1.51 26.54
CA THR A 103 -21.96 -1.13 27.94
C THR A 103 -20.98 -2.07 28.65
N VAL A 104 -20.89 -3.34 28.22
CA VAL A 104 -19.97 -4.32 28.81
C VAL A 104 -18.63 -4.39 28.08
N PHE A 105 -18.47 -3.63 27.00
CA PHE A 105 -17.24 -3.62 26.21
C PHE A 105 -16.20 -2.76 26.91
N SER A 106 -14.94 -3.19 26.85
CA SER A 106 -13.79 -2.41 27.31
C SER A 106 -13.06 -1.71 26.17
N ALA A 107 -13.07 -2.30 24.98
CA ALA A 107 -12.37 -1.82 23.79
C ALA A 107 -12.91 -2.51 22.53
N CYS A 108 -12.44 -2.11 21.35
CA CYS A 108 -12.64 -2.86 20.12
C CYS A 108 -11.46 -3.82 19.89
N SER A 109 -11.72 -5.12 19.80
CA SER A 109 -10.70 -6.13 19.49
C SER A 109 -10.11 -5.93 18.08
N ILE A 110 -10.98 -5.61 17.11
CA ILE A 110 -10.60 -5.32 15.72
C ILE A 110 -11.20 -3.94 15.35
N PRO A 111 -10.45 -2.85 15.56
CA PRO A 111 -10.94 -1.49 15.29
C PRO A 111 -10.88 -1.12 13.81
N VAL A 112 -10.17 -1.89 12.99
CA VAL A 112 -10.04 -1.64 11.54
C VAL A 112 -10.23 -2.94 10.80
N VAL A 113 -11.19 -2.95 9.90
CA VAL A 113 -11.47 -4.03 8.96
C VAL A 113 -11.07 -3.57 7.57
N MET A 114 -10.28 -4.38 6.89
CA MET A 114 -9.77 -4.09 5.55
C MET A 114 -9.95 -5.34 4.69
N GLY A 115 -10.18 -5.13 3.39
CA GLY A 115 -10.18 -6.21 2.40
C GLY A 115 -8.79 -6.78 2.13
N ASP A 116 -8.56 -7.27 0.92
CA ASP A 116 -7.29 -7.89 0.53
C ASP A 116 -6.10 -6.94 0.70
N SER A 117 -5.17 -7.33 1.57
CA SER A 117 -3.96 -6.57 1.89
C SER A 117 -2.94 -6.52 0.75
N GLN A 118 -3.24 -7.04 -0.44
CA GLN A 118 -2.42 -6.92 -1.65
C GLN A 118 -2.73 -5.65 -2.46
N PHE A 119 -3.76 -4.88 -2.08
CA PHE A 119 -4.07 -3.62 -2.75
C PHE A 119 -3.25 -2.45 -2.18
N CYS A 120 -2.78 -1.59 -3.08
CA CYS A 120 -2.08 -0.36 -2.71
C CYS A 120 -3.01 0.62 -1.96
N SER A 121 -4.20 0.84 -2.52
CA SER A 121 -5.26 1.65 -1.91
C SER A 121 -6.53 0.82 -1.87
N GLN A 122 -7.17 0.79 -0.72
CA GLN A 122 -8.41 0.06 -0.51
C GLN A 122 -9.27 0.76 0.53
N LYS A 123 -10.57 0.45 0.52
CA LYS A 123 -11.45 0.89 1.60
C LYS A 123 -11.07 0.17 2.90
N ALA A 124 -11.11 0.92 3.99
CA ALA A 124 -10.98 0.44 5.35
C ALA A 124 -12.20 0.90 6.16
N ALA A 125 -12.83 -0.05 6.83
CA ALA A 125 -13.91 0.20 7.77
C ALA A 125 -13.31 0.35 9.18
N ILE A 126 -13.38 1.56 9.72
CA ILE A 126 -12.89 1.89 11.05
C ILE A 126 -14.08 1.89 12.01
N TYR A 127 -13.95 1.07 13.05
CA TYR A 127 -14.92 0.92 14.12
C TYR A 127 -14.33 1.41 15.44
N SER A 128 -15.10 2.20 16.16
CA SER A 128 -14.82 2.56 17.55
C SER A 128 -16.11 2.64 18.35
N LEU A 129 -15.96 2.73 19.67
CA LEU A 129 -17.07 2.95 20.59
C LEU A 129 -16.93 4.32 21.25
N ASN A 130 -18.02 5.07 21.24
CA ASN A 130 -18.16 6.27 22.03
C ASN A 130 -18.78 5.90 23.39
N PHE A 131 -17.91 5.57 24.35
CA PHE A 131 -18.31 5.27 25.73
C PHE A 131 -18.84 6.47 26.51
N THR A 132 -18.59 7.70 26.02
CA THR A 132 -19.10 8.93 26.63
C THR A 132 -20.56 9.21 26.24
N ALA A 133 -21.07 8.57 25.19
CA ALA A 133 -22.48 8.62 24.85
C ALA A 133 -23.30 7.74 25.81
N ASP A 134 -24.54 8.14 26.11
CA ASP A 134 -25.47 7.38 26.96
C ASP A 134 -26.77 7.08 26.17
N PRO A 135 -27.02 5.80 25.79
CA PRO A 135 -26.13 4.65 25.96
C PRO A 135 -24.92 4.71 25.02
N PRO A 136 -23.85 3.92 25.27
CA PRO A 136 -22.68 3.86 24.41
C PRO A 136 -23.04 3.57 22.96
N GLN A 137 -22.36 4.22 22.02
CA GLN A 137 -22.67 4.12 20.59
C GLN A 137 -21.47 3.66 19.78
N ARG A 138 -21.75 2.83 18.78
CA ARG A 138 -20.80 2.50 17.73
C ARG A 138 -20.59 3.67 16.78
N VAL A 139 -19.32 4.00 16.56
CA VAL A 139 -18.88 4.94 15.54
C VAL A 139 -18.27 4.14 14.40
N PHE A 140 -18.74 4.37 13.19
CA PHE A 140 -18.28 3.71 11.98
C PHE A 140 -17.85 4.74 10.95
N LYS A 141 -16.70 4.51 10.31
CA LYS A 141 -16.21 5.32 9.20
C LYS A 141 -15.63 4.43 8.11
N LEU A 142 -16.01 4.68 6.87
CA LEU A 142 -15.39 4.06 5.70
C LEU A 142 -14.41 5.06 5.08
N VAL A 143 -13.13 4.72 5.03
CA VAL A 143 -12.06 5.58 4.51
C VAL A 143 -11.26 4.86 3.43
N ASP A 144 -10.62 5.62 2.53
CA ASP A 144 -9.56 5.06 1.69
C ASP A 144 -8.27 5.02 2.48
N GLN A 145 -7.65 3.84 2.58
CA GLN A 145 -6.40 3.64 3.29
C GLN A 145 -5.34 3.08 2.34
N ILE A 146 -4.16 3.70 2.38
CA ILE A 146 -2.98 3.21 1.69
C ILE A 146 -2.35 2.11 2.55
N ASN A 147 -2.03 0.99 1.92
CA ASN A 147 -1.36 -0.12 2.60
C ASN A 147 0.13 0.22 2.82
N PRO A 148 0.60 0.37 4.08
CA PRO A 148 1.98 0.75 4.35
C PRO A 148 2.99 -0.37 4.06
N SER A 149 2.54 -1.61 3.89
CA SER A 149 3.38 -2.77 3.58
C SER A 149 3.56 -3.00 2.07
N ILE A 150 2.94 -2.17 1.23
CA ILE A 150 3.03 -2.26 -0.24
C ILE A 150 3.68 -1.02 -0.82
N PHE A 151 4.58 -1.23 -1.78
CA PHE A 151 5.10 -0.13 -2.58
C PHE A 151 4.08 0.31 -3.63
N CYS A 152 3.57 1.53 -3.45
CA CYS A 152 2.56 2.14 -4.31
C CYS A 152 3.17 3.09 -5.34
N ILE A 153 2.76 2.98 -6.60
CA ILE A 153 3.07 3.95 -7.65
C ILE A 153 1.84 4.81 -7.90
N HIS A 154 1.95 6.11 -7.65
CA HIS A 154 0.91 7.09 -7.97
C HIS A 154 1.29 7.83 -9.26
N ILE A 155 0.39 7.84 -10.23
CA ILE A 155 0.54 8.63 -11.46
C ILE A 155 -0.45 9.78 -11.38
N THR A 156 0.07 11.00 -11.27
CA THR A 156 -0.72 12.23 -11.44
C THR A 156 -0.57 12.71 -12.87
N ASN A 157 -1.62 12.53 -13.67
CA ASN A 157 -1.69 13.19 -14.97
C ASN A 157 -2.08 14.65 -14.73
N CYS A 158 -1.13 15.57 -14.86
CA CYS A 158 -1.43 16.98 -14.89
C CYS A 158 -1.96 17.32 -16.29
N ASP A 159 -3.22 17.71 -16.40
CA ASP A 159 -3.74 18.30 -17.63
C ASP A 159 -3.07 19.66 -17.82
N CYS A 160 -2.05 19.71 -18.69
CA CYS A 160 -1.56 20.96 -19.23
C CYS A 160 -2.63 21.47 -20.20
N SER A 161 -3.59 22.27 -19.70
CA SER A 161 -4.51 23.00 -20.56
C SER A 161 -3.69 23.96 -21.43
N VAL A 162 -3.71 23.72 -22.74
CA VAL A 162 -3.10 24.58 -23.79
C VAL A 162 -3.95 25.81 -24.03
#